data_AF-C5CQJ1-F1
#
_entry.id   AF-C5CQJ1-F1
#
_cell.length_a   1.000
_cell.length_b   1.000
_cell.length_c   1.000
_cell.angle_alpha   90.00
_cell.angle_beta   90.00
_cell.angle_gamma   90.00
#
_symmetry.space_group_name_H-M   'P 1'
#
loop_
_entity.id
_entity.type
_entity.pdbx_description
1 polymer ?
#
loop_
_entity_poly.entity_id
_entity_poly.type
_entity_poly.pdbx_seq_one_letter_code
_entity_poly.pdbx_strand_id
1 'polypeptide(L)'
;MARRRSFHRSRAAAWLLALAAAGSAQAMSIRELRTLEASEKDGKAYASYYLVGVLEGLREGVEASQRNGQKPIFCVEGRRLEPSMARPLYQTELTRNADSYEADMPVQLVMAGALRNSYRCTR
;
A
#
# COMPACT_ATOMS: atom_id res chain seq x y z
N MET A 1 -40.48 -8.45 -28.64
CA MET A 1 -39.39 -9.13 -27.89
C MET A 1 -37.98 -8.54 -28.08
N ALA A 2 -37.67 -7.78 -29.15
CA ALA A 2 -36.32 -7.24 -29.39
C ALA A 2 -35.84 -6.14 -28.41
N ARG A 3 -36.77 -5.29 -27.93
CA ARG A 3 -36.44 -4.11 -27.08
C ARG A 3 -35.84 -4.50 -25.71
N ARG A 4 -36.35 -5.57 -25.08
CA ARG A 4 -35.85 -6.10 -23.80
C ARG A 4 -34.42 -6.65 -23.89
N ARG A 5 -34.05 -7.27 -25.02
CA ARG A 5 -32.69 -7.81 -25.25
C ARG A 5 -31.65 -6.70 -25.45
N SER A 6 -32.00 -5.59 -26.12
CA SER A 6 -31.10 -4.44 -26.27
C SER A 6 -30.84 -3.72 -24.94
N PHE A 7 -31.88 -3.59 -24.09
CA PHE A 7 -31.77 -2.93 -22.80
C PHE A 7 -30.89 -3.70 -21.80
N HIS A 8 -30.90 -5.04 -21.86
CA HIS A 8 -29.99 -5.87 -21.04
C HIS A 8 -28.54 -5.81 -21.52
N ARG A 9 -28.30 -5.71 -22.84
CA ARG A 9 -26.94 -5.56 -23.39
C ARG A 9 -26.31 -4.21 -23.03
N SER A 10 -27.08 -3.11 -23.12
CA SER A 10 -26.59 -1.77 -22.75
C SER A 10 -26.27 -1.64 -21.25
N ARG A 11 -27.06 -2.27 -20.38
CA ARG A 11 -26.80 -2.27 -18.93
C ARG A 11 -25.54 -3.08 -18.59
N ALA A 12 -25.37 -4.26 -19.18
CA ALA A 12 -24.18 -5.08 -18.96
C ALA A 12 -22.89 -4.37 -19.39
N ALA A 13 -22.91 -3.66 -20.52
CA ALA A 13 -21.76 -2.86 -20.97
C ALA A 13 -21.43 -1.71 -20.01
N ALA A 14 -22.45 -1.03 -19.47
CA ALA A 14 -22.24 0.04 -18.48
C ALA A 14 -21.65 -0.49 -17.16
N TRP A 15 -22.05 -1.68 -16.71
CA TRP A 15 -21.45 -2.33 -15.54
C TRP A 15 -19.99 -2.74 -15.77
N LEU A 16 -19.66 -3.28 -16.95
CA LEU A 16 -18.28 -3.64 -17.30
C LEU A 16 -17.35 -2.42 -17.38
N LEU A 17 -17.83 -1.30 -17.92
CA LEU A 17 -17.11 -0.03 -17.92
C LEU A 17 -16.94 0.54 -16.50
N ALA A 18 -17.95 0.42 -15.64
CA ALA A 18 -17.86 0.86 -14.25
C ALA A 18 -16.86 0.02 -13.43
N LEU A 19 -16.78 -1.30 -13.67
CA LEU A 19 -15.76 -2.15 -13.06
C LEU A 19 -14.34 -1.83 -13.56
N ALA A 20 -14.17 -1.47 -14.82
CA ALA A 20 -12.86 -1.07 -15.36
C ALA A 20 -12.39 0.29 -14.83
N ALA A 21 -13.32 1.18 -14.46
CA ALA A 21 -13.04 2.49 -13.90
C ALA A 21 -12.85 2.47 -12.36
N ALA A 22 -13.06 1.33 -11.69
CA ALA A 22 -12.68 1.13 -10.30
C ALA A 22 -11.15 1.05 -10.21
N GLY A 23 -10.53 2.23 -10.29
CA GLY A 23 -9.11 2.42 -10.57
C GLY A 23 -8.18 1.69 -9.62
N SER A 24 -7.03 1.30 -10.17
CA SER A 24 -5.80 1.06 -9.42
C SER A 24 -5.56 2.21 -8.46
N ALA A 25 -5.59 1.98 -7.16
CA ALA A 25 -4.98 2.91 -6.22
C ALA A 25 -3.51 3.04 -6.60
N GLN A 26 -3.12 4.16 -7.21
CA GLN A 26 -1.75 4.43 -7.59
C GLN A 26 -0.97 4.67 -6.30
N ALA A 27 -0.19 3.69 -5.88
CA ALA A 27 0.70 3.84 -4.74
C ALA A 27 1.85 4.80 -5.14
N MET A 28 2.07 5.84 -4.34
CA MET A 28 3.17 6.80 -4.56
C MET A 28 4.51 6.06 -4.65
N SER A 29 5.32 6.42 -5.63
CA SER A 29 6.67 5.89 -5.84
C SER A 29 7.70 6.48 -4.87
N ILE A 30 8.85 5.82 -4.76
CA ILE A 30 9.99 6.31 -3.96
C ILE A 30 10.42 7.71 -4.43
N ARG A 31 10.45 7.94 -5.76
CA ARG A 31 10.78 9.22 -6.37
C ARG A 31 9.79 10.29 -5.96
N GLU A 32 8.50 10.04 -6.13
CA GLU A 32 7.44 10.99 -5.80
C GLU A 32 7.46 11.34 -4.31
N LEU A 33 7.71 10.37 -3.42
CA LEU A 33 7.84 10.62 -1.99
C LEU A 33 9.06 11.51 -1.69
N ARG A 34 10.20 11.27 -2.34
CA ARG A 34 11.40 12.12 -2.19
C ARG A 34 11.16 13.53 -2.75
N THR A 35 10.45 13.65 -3.86
CA THR A 35 10.06 14.95 -4.44
C THR A 35 9.11 15.69 -3.51
N LEU A 36 8.08 15.03 -2.99
CA LEU A 36 7.17 15.59 -1.99
C LEU A 36 7.96 16.11 -0.77
N GLU A 37 8.91 15.32 -0.28
CA GLU A 37 9.71 15.71 0.87
C GLU A 37 10.60 16.93 0.61
N ALA A 38 11.15 17.05 -0.61
CA ALA A 38 12.11 18.09 -0.98
C ALA A 38 11.48 19.38 -1.51
N SER A 39 10.31 19.29 -2.15
CA SER A 39 9.70 20.40 -2.91
C SER A 39 8.59 21.14 -2.17
N GLU A 40 7.95 20.50 -1.19
CA GLU A 40 6.86 21.11 -0.43
C GLU A 40 7.35 21.79 0.85
N LYS A 41 6.71 22.90 1.24
CA LYS A 41 7.03 23.67 2.45
C LYS A 41 7.08 22.80 3.72
N ASP A 42 6.09 21.92 3.88
CA ASP A 42 5.98 20.97 4.98
C ASP A 42 6.22 19.52 4.51
N GLY A 43 7.02 19.34 3.45
CA GLY A 43 7.21 18.07 2.75
C GLY A 43 7.63 16.91 3.66
N LYS A 44 8.49 17.17 4.65
CA LYS A 44 8.89 16.15 5.65
C LYS A 44 7.71 15.63 6.47
N ALA A 45 6.79 16.52 6.87
CA ALA A 45 5.60 16.15 7.60
C ALA A 45 4.64 15.36 6.71
N TYR A 46 4.40 15.84 5.47
CA TYR A 46 3.54 15.17 4.50
C TYR A 46 4.03 13.77 4.14
N ALA A 47 5.32 13.61 3.87
CA ALA A 47 5.93 12.30 3.62
C ALA A 47 5.77 11.38 4.85
N SER A 48 5.91 11.92 6.06
CA SER A 48 5.73 11.13 7.29
C SER A 48 4.26 10.69 7.47
N TYR A 49 3.29 11.56 7.21
CA TYR A 49 1.87 11.20 7.24
C TYR A 49 1.52 10.14 6.20
N TYR A 50 2.08 10.26 4.99
CA TYR A 50 1.91 9.25 3.96
C TYR A 50 2.45 7.89 4.41
N LEU A 51 3.67 7.85 4.97
CA LEU A 51 4.28 6.61 5.47
C LEU A 51 3.49 5.98 6.62
N VAL A 52 2.92 6.79 7.52
CA VAL A 52 2.00 6.31 8.57
C VAL A 52 0.78 5.65 7.95
N GLY A 53 0.14 6.31 6.97
CA GLY A 53 -1.02 5.74 6.28
C GLY A 53 -0.71 4.43 5.57
N VAL A 54 0.45 4.33 4.91
CA VAL A 54 0.93 3.07 4.29
C VAL A 54 1.13 1.98 5.33
N LEU A 55 1.76 2.31 6.46
CA LEU A 55 1.99 1.36 7.56
C LEU A 55 0.66 0.83 8.13
N GLU A 56 -0.28 1.72 8.43
CA GLU A 56 -1.58 1.37 8.99
C GLU A 56 -2.43 0.56 8.02
N GLY A 57 -2.42 0.92 6.73
CA GLY A 57 -3.10 0.16 5.68
C GLY A 57 -2.53 -1.25 5.52
N LEU A 58 -1.20 -1.42 5.61
CA LEU A 58 -0.58 -2.75 5.61
C LEU A 58 -0.95 -3.56 6.86
N ARG A 59 -0.98 -2.93 8.05
CA ARG A 59 -1.42 -3.57 9.29
C ARG A 59 -2.86 -4.06 9.17
N GLU A 60 -3.77 -3.18 8.75
CA GLU A 60 -5.19 -3.50 8.58
C GLU A 60 -5.40 -4.60 7.53
N GLY A 61 -4.69 -4.53 6.40
CA GLY A 61 -4.75 -5.56 5.35
C GLY A 61 -4.33 -6.94 5.85
N VAL A 62 -3.29 -7.02 6.68
CA VAL A 62 -2.87 -8.26 7.32
C VAL A 62 -3.92 -8.76 8.33
N GLU A 63 -4.44 -7.88 9.19
CA GLU A 63 -5.49 -8.24 10.14
C GLU A 63 -6.75 -8.77 9.43
N ALA A 64 -7.15 -8.13 8.32
CA ALA A 64 -8.26 -8.60 7.49
C ALA A 64 -7.98 -9.97 6.86
N SER A 65 -6.76 -10.18 6.36
CA SER A 65 -6.34 -11.46 5.79
C SER A 65 -6.39 -12.58 6.84
N GLN A 66 -5.92 -12.31 8.06
CA GLN A 66 -5.98 -13.25 9.17
C GLN A 66 -7.42 -13.60 9.57
N ARG A 67 -8.32 -12.61 9.64
CA ARG A 67 -9.76 -12.86 9.88
C ARG A 67 -10.38 -13.76 8.80
N ASN A 68 -9.85 -13.72 7.59
CA ASN A 68 -10.26 -14.58 6.47
C ASN A 68 -9.53 -15.93 6.42
N GLY A 69 -8.76 -16.29 7.45
CA GLY A 69 -8.02 -17.56 7.51
C GLY A 69 -6.81 -17.63 6.58
N GLN A 70 -6.37 -16.50 6.01
CA GLN A 70 -5.20 -16.44 5.13
C GLN A 70 -3.91 -16.27 5.93
N LYS A 71 -2.81 -16.80 5.40
CA LYS A 71 -1.48 -16.62 6.00
C LYS A 71 -1.02 -15.16 5.86
N PRO A 72 -0.69 -14.48 6.96
CA PRO A 72 -0.24 -13.10 6.92
C PRO A 72 1.18 -12.97 6.32
N ILE A 73 1.46 -11.85 5.65
CA ILE A 73 2.78 -11.56 5.06
C ILE A 73 3.83 -11.08 6.10
N PHE A 74 3.37 -10.57 7.25
CA PHE A 74 4.16 -10.26 8.44
C PHE A 74 3.26 -10.38 9.67
N CYS A 75 3.82 -10.49 10.87
CA CYS A 75 3.06 -10.74 12.09
C CYS A 75 3.45 -9.78 13.21
N VAL A 76 2.54 -8.93 13.66
CA VAL A 76 2.82 -8.03 14.79
C VAL A 76 2.88 -8.81 16.11
N GLU A 77 1.96 -9.76 16.35
CA GLU A 77 1.98 -10.68 17.52
C GLU A 77 2.10 -9.96 18.88
N GLY A 78 1.44 -8.80 19.04
CA GLY A 78 1.52 -8.00 20.26
C GLY A 78 2.83 -7.23 20.44
N ARG A 79 3.77 -7.33 19.48
CA ARG A 79 4.94 -6.44 19.42
C ARG A 79 4.51 -5.02 19.14
N ARG A 80 5.31 -4.06 19.61
CA ARG A 80 5.06 -2.65 19.36
C ARG A 80 5.21 -2.32 17.88
N LEU A 81 4.18 -1.73 17.28
CA LEU A 81 4.19 -1.14 15.94
C LEU A 81 3.40 0.17 15.98
N GLU A 82 4.12 1.26 16.21
CA GLU A 82 3.54 2.60 16.38
C GLU A 82 3.69 3.45 15.10
N PRO A 83 2.81 4.44 14.87
CA PRO A 83 2.91 5.36 13.72
C PRO A 83 4.27 6.02 13.57
N SER A 84 4.90 6.44 14.68
CA SER A 84 6.23 7.06 14.70
C SER A 84 7.34 6.16 14.13
N MET A 85 7.12 4.85 14.08
CA MET A 85 8.07 3.88 13.55
C MET A 85 8.04 3.76 12.01
N ALA A 86 7.01 4.29 11.33
CA ALA A 86 6.84 4.13 9.89
C ALA A 86 8.07 4.64 9.11
N ARG A 87 8.48 5.88 9.39
CA ARG A 87 9.63 6.51 8.73
C ARG A 87 10.96 5.77 8.97
N PRO A 88 11.38 5.47 10.21
CA PRO A 88 12.62 4.74 10.43
C PRO A 88 12.59 3.31 9.87
N LEU A 89 11.45 2.61 9.88
CA LEU A 89 11.31 1.29 9.25
C LEU A 89 11.55 1.39 7.73
N TYR A 90 10.85 2.31 7.06
CA TYR A 90 11.00 2.55 5.62
C TYR A 90 12.43 2.93 5.25
N GLN A 91 13.03 3.88 5.98
CA GLN A 91 14.38 4.34 5.68
C GLN A 91 15.43 3.26 5.92
N THR A 92 15.29 2.46 6.98
CA THR A 92 16.20 1.34 7.27
C THR A 92 16.15 0.29 6.17
N GLU A 93 14.95 -0.04 5.68
CA GLU A 93 14.76 -1.00 4.58
C GLU A 93 15.34 -0.50 3.25
N LEU A 94 15.11 0.78 2.91
CA LEU A 94 15.72 1.41 1.73
C LEU A 94 17.25 1.37 1.80
N THR A 95 17.83 1.73 2.96
CA THR A 95 19.28 1.76 3.11
C THR A 95 19.88 0.36 3.04
N ARG A 96 19.21 -0.65 3.61
CA ARG A 96 19.69 -2.04 3.61
C ARG A 96 19.64 -2.70 2.23
N ASN A 97 18.69 -2.29 1.38
CA ASN A 97 18.46 -2.90 0.07
C ASN A 97 18.53 -1.85 -1.05
N ALA A 98 19.47 -0.92 -0.96
CA ALA A 98 19.58 0.23 -1.86
C ALA A 98 19.70 -0.17 -3.34
N ASP A 99 20.35 -1.29 -3.62
CA ASP A 99 20.54 -1.82 -4.98
C ASP A 99 19.32 -2.61 -5.49
N SER A 100 18.32 -2.87 -4.64
CA SER A 100 17.14 -3.69 -4.98
C SER A 100 15.87 -2.87 -5.24
N TYR A 101 15.88 -1.56 -4.97
CA TYR A 101 14.72 -0.71 -5.12
C TYR A 101 15.00 0.43 -6.11
N GLU A 102 14.29 0.43 -7.23
CA GLU A 102 14.32 1.52 -8.21
C GLU A 102 13.41 2.68 -7.80
N ALA A 103 13.74 3.89 -8.24
CA ALA A 103 13.05 5.11 -7.83
C ALA A 103 11.53 5.10 -8.17
N ASP A 104 11.11 4.37 -9.18
CA ASP A 104 9.72 4.33 -9.65
C ASP A 104 8.92 3.18 -9.01
N MET A 105 9.54 2.41 -8.10
CA MET A 105 8.84 1.41 -7.28
C MET A 105 7.94 2.05 -6.23
N PRO A 106 6.81 1.41 -5.85
CA PRO A 106 5.89 1.96 -4.88
C PRO A 106 6.45 1.92 -3.46
N VAL A 107 6.22 2.99 -2.70
CA VAL A 107 6.59 3.12 -1.27
C VAL A 107 6.01 1.97 -0.44
N GLN A 108 4.79 1.53 -0.77
CA GLN A 108 4.13 0.41 -0.09
C GLN A 108 4.91 -0.90 -0.20
N LEU A 109 5.59 -1.15 -1.33
CA LEU A 109 6.39 -2.35 -1.53
C LEU A 109 7.61 -2.36 -0.59
N VAL A 110 8.28 -1.21 -0.46
CA VAL A 110 9.40 -1.05 0.48
C VAL A 110 8.91 -1.19 1.93
N MET A 111 7.81 -0.54 2.31
CA MET A 111 7.25 -0.66 3.66
C MET A 111 6.87 -2.11 3.99
N ALA A 112 6.26 -2.83 3.04
CA ALA A 112 5.94 -4.25 3.20
C ALA A 112 7.21 -5.10 3.37
N GLY A 113 8.29 -4.80 2.63
CA GLY A 113 9.61 -5.40 2.82
C GLY A 113 10.16 -5.17 4.23
N ALA A 114 10.11 -3.92 4.71
CA ALA A 114 10.54 -3.53 6.05
C ALA A 114 9.81 -4.33 7.14
N LEU A 115 8.49 -4.46 7.01
CA LEU A 115 7.64 -5.20 7.94
C LEU A 115 7.89 -6.70 7.86
N ARG A 116 8.05 -7.28 6.67
CA ARG A 116 8.39 -8.71 6.51
C ARG A 116 9.73 -9.05 7.18
N ASN A 117 10.69 -8.13 7.13
CA ASN A 117 12.01 -8.32 7.72
C ASN A 117 12.01 -8.12 9.25
N SER A 118 11.31 -7.09 9.74
CA SER A 118 11.29 -6.73 11.17
C SER A 118 10.25 -7.52 11.97
N TYR A 119 9.16 -7.91 11.32
CA TYR A 119 8.00 -8.57 11.92
C TYR A 119 7.75 -9.95 11.30
N ARG A 120 8.78 -10.80 11.25
CA ARG A 120 8.64 -12.21 10.82
C ARG A 120 7.60 -12.94 11.68
N CYS A 121 6.78 -13.76 11.02
CA CYS A 121 5.85 -14.68 11.67
C CYS A 121 6.64 -15.86 12.24
N THR A 122 6.44 -16.17 13.51
CA THR A 122 7.17 -17.24 14.22
C THR A 122 6.30 -18.44 14.56
N ARG A 123 5.00 -18.35 14.27
CA ARG A 123 4.01 -19.38 14.55
C ARG A 123 3.08 -19.55 13.36
#